data_AF-A0A9E4H3B3-F1
#
_entry.id   AF-A0A9E4H3B3-F1
#
_cell.length_a   1.000
_cell.length_b   1.000
_cell.length_c   1.000
_cell.angle_alpha   90.00
_cell.angle_beta   90.00
_cell.angle_gamma   90.00
#
_symmetry.space_group_name_H-M   'P 1'
#
loop_
_entity.id
_entity.type
_entity.pdbx_description
1 polymer ?
#
loop_
_entity_poly.entity_id
_entity_poly.type
_entity_poly.pdbx_seq_one_letter_code
_entity_poly.pdbx_strand_id
1 'polypeptide(L)'
;MTKHFSILLAVAFIAIMMSCKDEAKDNPFNDPNLQEPVDSVNTNTLTQGTFAYLHYKVFRPTRANSGCHDGTFEHDLRTIESAYNTLVYRPVVKNDPSNSYEFRVKPGNANESVLMNRLTVDIYRQSGIMPLSIDPESDWSTMEATYEDHIRNWINNGALDQFGSAPSAGNREPQMLGVVAFADGSSTSLPRGAGNGPIEVPLGTQSLEIWIAFEDDDTPVSQLGVNEIQFSNEINDFASSPSESLNIASQAVTAEGYFGDPVSYRHSITIDPAQYANLSEFSYFRTTVQDNANPPSEIPNQGSFQYIKEYFAFTRVP
;
A
#
# COMPACT_ATOMS: atom_id res chain seq x y z
N MET A 1 25.30 -31.37 71.93
CA MET A 1 24.40 -30.87 70.86
C MET A 1 24.91 -29.60 70.16
N THR A 2 25.56 -28.66 70.86
CA THR A 2 25.99 -27.36 70.31
C THR A 2 27.09 -27.43 69.23
N LYS A 3 28.10 -28.30 69.35
CA LYS A 3 29.18 -28.39 68.34
C LYS A 3 28.73 -28.90 66.97
N HIS A 4 27.79 -29.86 66.91
CA HIS A 4 27.29 -30.38 65.64
C HIS A 4 26.32 -29.41 64.95
N PHE A 5 25.57 -28.62 65.73
CA PHE A 5 24.71 -27.57 65.20
C PHE A 5 25.51 -26.42 64.57
N SER A 6 26.61 -26.00 65.20
CA SER A 6 27.50 -24.96 64.64
C SER A 6 28.22 -25.40 63.36
N ILE A 7 28.59 -26.68 63.24
CA ILE A 7 29.20 -27.21 62.01
C ILE A 7 28.18 -27.28 60.88
N LEU A 8 26.95 -27.71 61.16
CA LEU A 8 25.86 -27.71 60.18
C LEU A 8 25.52 -26.30 59.69
N LEU A 9 25.50 -25.31 60.59
CA LEU A 9 25.25 -23.92 60.22
C LEU A 9 26.38 -23.33 59.36
N ALA A 10 27.63 -23.67 59.66
CA ALA A 10 28.78 -23.23 58.86
C ALA A 10 28.80 -23.87 57.46
N VAL A 11 28.45 -25.15 57.35
CA VAL A 11 28.35 -25.85 56.04
C VAL A 11 27.18 -25.30 55.22
N ALA A 12 26.04 -25.01 55.85
CA ALA A 12 24.91 -24.37 55.18
C ALA A 12 25.25 -22.97 54.68
N PHE A 13 26.01 -22.18 55.46
CA PHE A 13 26.43 -20.83 55.06
C PHE A 13 27.44 -20.84 53.90
N ILE A 14 28.37 -21.81 53.89
CA ILE A 14 29.32 -22.01 52.78
C ILE A 14 28.61 -22.46 51.49
N ALA A 15 27.59 -23.32 51.61
CA ALA A 15 26.79 -23.76 50.46
C ALA A 15 25.99 -22.61 49.82
N ILE A 16 25.47 -21.67 50.62
CA ILE A 16 24.79 -20.47 50.11
C ILE A 16 25.75 -19.54 49.37
N MET A 17 26.99 -19.37 49.88
CA MET A 17 28.02 -18.53 49.25
C MET A 17 28.58 -19.11 47.94
N MET A 18 28.49 -20.43 47.71
CA MET A 18 28.90 -21.07 46.45
C MET A 18 27.78 -21.14 45.39
N SER A 19 26.54 -20.80 45.75
CA SER A 19 25.38 -20.89 44.84
C SER A 19 25.07 -19.61 44.05
N CYS A 20 25.78 -18.51 44.31
CA CYS A 20 25.74 -17.32 43.46
C CYS A 20 27.03 -17.21 42.66
N LYS A 21 27.10 -17.95 41.56
CA LYS A 21 27.88 -17.48 40.41
C LYS A 21 26.87 -16.82 39.49
N ASP A 22 26.99 -15.50 39.29
CA ASP A 22 26.35 -14.87 38.15
C ASP A 22 26.94 -15.55 36.92
N GLU A 23 26.17 -16.45 36.30
CA GLU A 23 26.46 -16.86 34.94
C GLU A 23 26.29 -15.60 34.11
N ALA A 24 27.42 -14.97 33.77
CA ALA A 24 27.46 -13.93 32.77
C ALA A 24 26.85 -14.56 31.52
N LYS A 25 25.57 -14.27 31.27
CA LYS A 25 24.88 -14.75 30.08
C LYS A 25 25.71 -14.25 28.91
N ASP A 26 26.25 -15.18 28.12
CA ASP A 26 26.96 -14.82 26.91
C ASP A 26 26.03 -13.94 26.09
N ASN A 27 26.52 -12.75 25.74
CA ASN A 27 25.75 -11.84 24.92
C ASN A 27 25.45 -12.59 23.61
N PRO A 28 24.18 -12.81 23.24
CA PRO A 28 23.85 -13.53 22.01
C PRO A 28 24.42 -12.85 20.76
N PHE A 29 24.74 -11.54 20.82
CA PHE A 29 25.44 -10.81 19.76
C PHE A 29 26.94 -11.11 19.64
N ASN A 30 27.52 -11.88 20.57
CA ASN A 30 28.89 -12.38 20.48
C ASN A 30 28.96 -13.78 19.88
N ASP A 31 27.82 -14.44 19.64
CA ASP A 31 27.80 -15.76 19.00
C ASP A 31 28.17 -15.59 17.52
N PRO A 32 29.27 -16.20 17.05
CA PRO A 32 29.69 -16.12 15.65
C PRO A 32 28.65 -16.73 14.69
N ASN A 33 27.77 -17.61 15.16
CA ASN A 33 26.68 -18.20 14.36
C ASN A 33 25.44 -17.32 14.27
N LEU A 34 25.34 -16.29 15.11
CA LEU A 34 24.27 -15.29 15.11
C LEU A 34 24.73 -13.96 14.53
N GLN A 35 25.97 -13.87 14.04
CA GLN A 35 26.43 -12.72 13.27
C GLN A 35 25.64 -12.64 11.96
N GLU A 36 25.42 -11.42 11.50
CA GLU A 36 24.86 -11.22 10.17
C GLU A 36 25.73 -11.90 9.10
N PRO A 37 25.12 -12.50 8.07
CA PRO A 37 25.88 -13.02 6.95
C PRO A 37 26.80 -11.95 6.39
N VAL A 38 28.09 -12.25 6.27
CA VAL A 38 29.04 -11.33 5.64
C VAL A 38 28.70 -11.26 4.16
N ASP A 39 28.16 -10.12 3.75
CA ASP A 39 27.81 -9.86 2.37
C ASP A 39 29.10 -9.71 1.56
N SER A 40 29.52 -10.80 0.91
CA SER A 40 30.83 -10.92 0.24
C SER A 40 30.92 -10.22 -1.13
N VAL A 41 30.01 -9.28 -1.41
CA VAL A 41 29.98 -8.55 -2.67
C VAL A 41 31.23 -7.69 -2.81
N ASN A 42 32.07 -8.01 -3.80
CA ASN A 42 33.18 -7.16 -4.17
C ASN A 42 32.65 -5.89 -4.86
N THR A 43 32.44 -4.84 -4.08
CA THR A 43 31.87 -3.57 -4.57
C THR A 43 32.68 -2.91 -5.69
N ASN A 44 33.96 -3.25 -5.84
CA ASN A 44 34.82 -2.74 -6.91
C ASN A 44 34.47 -3.30 -8.30
N THR A 45 33.68 -4.37 -8.39
CA THR A 45 33.22 -4.94 -9.67
C THR A 45 31.86 -4.41 -10.10
N LEU A 46 31.19 -3.63 -9.25
CA LEU A 46 29.89 -3.03 -9.58
C LEU A 46 30.06 -1.87 -10.56
N THR A 47 29.19 -1.82 -11.56
CA THR A 47 29.18 -0.70 -12.52
C THR A 47 28.73 0.57 -11.81
N GLN A 48 29.53 1.63 -11.88
CA GLN A 48 29.24 2.91 -11.23
C GLN A 48 27.89 3.47 -11.69
N GLY A 49 27.14 4.05 -10.75
CA GLY A 49 25.81 4.63 -11.03
C GLY A 49 24.68 3.63 -11.23
N THR A 50 24.94 2.31 -11.19
CA THR A 50 23.85 1.33 -11.10
C THR A 50 23.22 1.33 -9.71
N PHE A 51 21.98 0.86 -9.60
CA PHE A 51 21.32 0.77 -8.29
C PHE A 51 22.09 -0.14 -7.32
N ALA A 52 22.70 -1.23 -7.80
CA ALA A 52 23.57 -2.07 -6.98
C ALA A 52 24.77 -1.29 -6.44
N TYR A 53 25.47 -0.52 -7.28
CA TYR A 53 26.56 0.34 -6.82
C TYR A 53 26.08 1.35 -5.76
N LEU A 54 24.95 2.03 -6.02
CA LEU A 54 24.38 3.01 -5.10
C LEU A 54 23.94 2.38 -3.77
N HIS A 55 23.36 1.19 -3.78
CA HIS A 55 22.97 0.49 -2.56
C HIS A 55 24.21 0.19 -1.69
N TYR A 56 25.23 -0.43 -2.27
CA TYR A 56 26.42 -0.84 -1.51
C TYR A 56 27.33 0.32 -1.09
N LYS A 57 27.42 1.40 -1.90
CA LYS A 57 28.31 2.54 -1.61
C LYS A 57 27.62 3.70 -0.90
N VAL A 58 26.29 3.81 -1.02
CA VAL A 58 25.53 4.93 -0.46
C VAL A 58 24.48 4.46 0.54
N PHE A 59 23.43 3.75 0.09
CA PHE A 59 22.24 3.54 0.93
C PHE A 59 22.53 2.65 2.13
N ARG A 60 23.26 1.55 1.96
CA ARG A 60 23.60 0.65 3.07
C ARG A 60 24.53 1.33 4.08
N PRO A 61 25.68 1.93 3.70
CA PRO A 61 26.63 2.48 4.68
C PRO A 61 26.21 3.81 5.30
N THR A 62 25.25 4.53 4.71
CA THR A 62 24.83 5.84 5.26
C THR A 62 23.48 5.80 5.95
N ARG A 63 22.63 4.78 5.69
CA ARG A 63 21.22 4.82 6.11
C ARG A 63 20.64 3.57 6.70
N ALA A 64 21.14 2.40 6.35
CA ALA A 64 20.63 1.15 6.89
C ALA A 64 21.11 0.87 8.33
N ASN A 65 21.35 1.93 9.11
CA ASN A 65 21.77 1.82 10.51
C ASN A 65 20.55 1.80 11.44
N SER A 66 20.77 1.20 12.61
CA SER A 66 19.76 1.03 13.65
C SER A 66 19.11 2.38 14.00
N GLY A 67 17.78 2.45 13.89
CA GLY A 67 16.99 3.64 14.19
C GLY A 67 16.80 4.66 13.06
N CYS A 68 17.38 4.46 11.86
CA CYS A 68 17.13 5.36 10.71
C CYS A 68 16.35 4.70 9.57
N HIS A 69 16.89 3.65 8.95
CA HIS A 69 16.24 2.93 7.83
C HIS A 69 16.55 1.43 7.90
N ASP A 70 16.36 0.86 9.09
CA ASP A 70 16.66 -0.52 9.46
C ASP A 70 15.47 -1.49 9.30
N GLY A 71 14.44 -1.08 8.58
CA GLY A 71 13.24 -1.87 8.34
C GLY A 71 12.21 -1.89 9.47
N THR A 72 12.40 -1.11 10.54
CA THR A 72 11.33 -0.89 11.55
C THR A 72 10.20 -0.01 11.00
N PHE A 73 10.50 0.83 10.00
CA PHE A 73 9.56 1.70 9.30
C PHE A 73 10.08 1.99 7.89
N GLU A 74 9.22 2.46 7.00
CA GLU A 74 9.65 2.85 5.66
C GLU A 74 10.42 4.18 5.66
N HIS A 75 11.48 4.33 4.87
CA HIS A 75 12.01 3.40 3.84
C HIS A 75 12.93 2.35 4.47
N ASP A 76 12.92 1.11 3.98
CA ASP A 76 13.82 0.03 4.43
C ASP A 76 14.97 -0.12 3.45
N LEU A 77 16.20 0.15 3.90
CA LEU A 77 17.39 0.21 3.06
C LEU A 77 18.37 -0.95 3.29
N ARG A 78 18.00 -1.94 4.11
CA ARG A 78 18.90 -3.03 4.53
C ARG A 78 19.32 -3.94 3.38
N THR A 79 18.38 -4.34 2.53
CA THR A 79 18.64 -5.17 1.36
C THR A 79 18.46 -4.35 0.09
N ILE A 80 19.10 -4.78 -0.98
CA ILE A 80 19.00 -4.10 -2.27
C ILE A 80 17.55 -4.12 -2.78
N GLU A 81 16.84 -5.24 -2.65
CA GLU A 81 15.43 -5.33 -3.07
C GLU A 81 14.53 -4.44 -2.21
N SER A 82 14.70 -4.43 -0.89
CA SER A 82 13.87 -3.62 0.01
C SER A 82 14.10 -2.12 -0.25
N ALA A 83 15.37 -1.74 -0.47
CA ALA A 83 15.73 -0.38 -0.81
C ALA A 83 15.06 0.07 -2.10
N TYR A 84 15.12 -0.74 -3.16
CA TYR A 84 14.50 -0.40 -4.43
C TYR A 84 12.99 -0.26 -4.30
N ASN A 85 12.34 -1.30 -3.76
CA ASN A 85 10.89 -1.40 -3.67
C ASN A 85 10.27 -0.39 -2.72
N THR A 86 11.03 0.17 -1.77
CA THR A 86 10.54 1.21 -0.86
C THR A 86 10.92 2.63 -1.31
N LEU A 87 11.75 2.79 -2.35
CA LEU A 87 12.13 4.10 -2.89
C LEU A 87 11.41 4.46 -4.19
N VAL A 88 11.38 3.56 -5.17
CA VAL A 88 10.93 3.89 -6.52
C VAL A 88 9.40 3.89 -6.63
N TYR A 89 8.82 4.98 -7.16
CA TYR A 89 7.36 5.21 -7.25
C TYR A 89 6.59 5.06 -5.92
N ARG A 90 7.28 5.23 -4.79
CA ARG A 90 6.63 5.21 -3.47
C ARG A 90 6.27 6.60 -2.97
N PRO A 91 5.14 6.77 -2.27
CA PRO A 91 4.67 8.07 -1.82
C PRO A 91 5.61 8.69 -0.78
N VAL A 92 5.71 10.02 -0.80
CA VAL A 92 6.58 10.76 0.13
C VAL A 92 6.03 10.73 1.56
N VAL A 93 6.85 10.30 2.52
CA VAL A 93 6.48 10.30 3.96
C VAL A 93 6.73 11.67 4.60
N LYS A 94 7.83 12.32 4.21
CA LYS A 94 8.27 13.61 4.72
C LYS A 94 8.58 14.53 3.54
N ASN A 95 7.62 15.41 3.24
CA ASN A 95 7.67 16.31 2.08
C ASN A 95 8.20 17.70 2.47
N ASP A 96 8.49 18.55 1.49
CA ASP A 96 8.75 19.96 1.77
C ASP A 96 7.49 20.68 2.31
N PRO A 97 7.61 21.89 2.88
CA PRO A 97 6.46 22.62 3.41
C PRO A 97 5.35 22.94 2.39
N SER A 98 5.66 22.87 1.09
CA SER A 98 4.74 23.16 -0.01
C SER A 98 4.11 21.88 -0.60
N ASN A 99 4.49 20.70 -0.10
CA ASN A 99 4.08 19.39 -0.60
C ASN A 99 4.38 19.18 -2.11
N SER A 100 5.56 19.62 -2.56
CA SER A 100 5.94 19.70 -3.97
C SER A 100 6.26 18.35 -4.63
N TYR A 101 6.46 17.28 -3.85
CA TYR A 101 6.94 15.99 -4.34
C TYR A 101 5.88 14.89 -4.18
N GLU A 102 5.64 14.13 -5.24
CA GLU A 102 4.69 13.00 -5.22
C GLU A 102 5.38 11.69 -4.82
N PHE A 103 6.59 11.46 -5.34
CA PHE A 103 7.35 10.23 -5.16
C PHE A 103 8.68 10.44 -4.45
N ARG A 104 9.10 9.41 -3.71
CA ARG A 104 10.43 9.35 -3.10
C ARG A 104 11.51 9.38 -4.19
N VAL A 105 11.34 8.52 -5.20
CA VAL A 105 12.06 8.55 -6.47
C VAL A 105 11.03 8.49 -7.60
N LYS A 106 11.05 9.50 -8.48
CA LYS A 106 10.32 9.55 -9.74
C LYS A 106 11.28 9.22 -10.89
N PRO A 107 11.21 8.01 -11.46
CA PRO A 107 12.01 7.62 -12.63
C PRO A 107 11.95 8.67 -13.74
N GLY A 108 13.10 8.99 -14.31
CA GLY A 108 13.25 9.98 -15.38
C GLY A 108 13.29 11.44 -14.92
N ASN A 109 13.02 11.75 -13.64
CA ASN A 109 13.01 13.13 -13.16
C ASN A 109 13.56 13.27 -11.73
N ALA A 110 14.86 13.54 -11.63
CA ALA A 110 15.54 13.76 -10.36
C ALA A 110 15.08 15.02 -9.63
N ASN A 111 14.58 16.04 -10.33
CA ASN A 111 14.10 17.28 -9.72
C ASN A 111 12.73 17.10 -9.04
N GLU A 112 11.94 16.11 -9.47
CA GLU A 112 10.66 15.73 -8.86
C GLU A 112 10.79 14.54 -7.90
N SER A 113 12.02 14.12 -7.60
CA SER A 113 12.31 13.05 -6.65
C SER A 113 12.69 13.64 -5.30
N VAL A 114 11.89 13.38 -4.25
CA VAL A 114 12.18 13.93 -2.91
C VAL A 114 13.56 13.48 -2.42
N LEU A 115 14.05 12.30 -2.84
CA LEU A 115 15.36 11.79 -2.47
C LEU A 115 16.46 12.82 -2.73
N MET A 116 16.48 13.46 -3.91
CA MET A 116 17.48 14.47 -4.22
C MET A 116 17.32 15.71 -3.35
N ASN A 117 16.08 16.14 -3.10
CA ASN A 117 15.81 17.27 -2.22
C ASN A 117 16.32 17.02 -0.79
N ARG A 118 16.16 15.79 -0.28
CA ARG A 118 16.68 15.42 1.05
C ARG A 118 18.21 15.50 1.08
N LEU A 119 18.89 15.04 0.02
CA LEU A 119 20.35 15.07 -0.04
C LEU A 119 20.90 16.50 -0.13
N THR A 120 20.19 17.45 -0.75
CA THR A 120 20.77 18.77 -1.06
C THR A 120 20.15 19.96 -0.32
N VAL A 121 19.01 19.78 0.34
CA VAL A 121 18.24 20.88 0.96
C VAL A 121 17.87 20.57 2.40
N ASP A 122 18.11 21.52 3.30
CA ASP A 122 17.59 21.46 4.66
C ASP A 122 16.09 21.74 4.66
N ILE A 123 15.29 20.71 4.91
CA ILE A 123 13.84 20.85 5.04
C ILE A 123 13.53 21.26 6.48
N TYR A 124 13.19 22.54 6.66
CA TYR A 124 12.86 23.16 7.95
C TYR A 124 11.85 22.32 8.75
N ARG A 125 12.15 22.10 10.05
CA ARG A 125 11.39 21.25 11.00
C ARG A 125 11.34 19.76 10.67
N GLN A 126 12.12 19.32 9.68
CA GLN A 126 12.42 17.92 9.47
C GLN A 126 13.86 17.61 9.85
N SER A 127 14.32 16.44 9.45
CA SER A 127 15.57 15.83 9.88
C SER A 127 16.81 16.37 9.11
N GLY A 128 16.90 17.69 8.88
CA GLY A 128 18.07 18.32 8.24
C GLY A 128 18.40 17.82 6.82
N ILE A 129 19.60 18.19 6.35
CA ILE A 129 20.23 17.60 5.16
C ILE A 129 20.70 16.17 5.51
N MET A 130 20.56 15.30 4.53
CA MET A 130 20.63 13.87 4.66
C MET A 130 21.89 13.38 3.90
N PRO A 131 22.82 12.55 4.46
CA PRO A 131 22.75 11.80 5.71
C PRO A 131 23.08 12.51 7.02
N LEU A 132 22.29 12.17 8.04
CA LEU A 132 22.47 12.63 9.42
C LEU A 132 23.54 11.84 10.18
N SER A 133 23.82 10.62 9.75
CA SER A 133 24.81 9.73 10.33
C SER A 133 25.39 8.88 9.21
N ILE A 134 26.66 8.53 9.31
CA ILE A 134 27.37 7.70 8.34
C ILE A 134 28.10 6.60 9.11
N ASP A 135 28.16 5.40 8.56
CA ASP A 135 29.00 4.33 9.08
C ASP A 135 30.48 4.79 9.09
N PRO A 136 31.28 4.49 10.12
CA PRO A 136 32.70 4.78 10.15
C PRO A 136 33.49 4.38 8.90
N GLU A 137 33.07 3.32 8.19
CA GLU A 137 33.72 2.83 6.97
C GLU A 137 33.19 3.49 5.68
N SER A 138 32.16 4.34 5.78
CA SER A 138 31.60 5.06 4.65
C SER A 138 32.53 6.17 4.14
N ASP A 139 32.72 6.23 2.82
CA ASP A 139 33.47 7.28 2.15
C ASP A 139 32.61 8.50 1.76
N TRP A 140 31.35 8.54 2.21
CA TRP A 140 30.37 9.59 1.88
C TRP A 140 30.93 11.01 2.03
N SER A 141 31.58 11.32 3.16
CA SER A 141 32.10 12.67 3.45
C SER A 141 33.09 13.20 2.42
N THR A 142 33.74 12.31 1.66
CA THR A 142 34.70 12.65 0.59
C THR A 142 34.11 12.54 -0.81
N MET A 143 33.05 11.73 -0.96
CA MET A 143 32.46 11.34 -2.24
C MET A 143 31.06 11.91 -2.47
N GLU A 144 30.51 12.69 -1.53
CA GLU A 144 29.15 13.22 -1.51
C GLU A 144 28.69 13.75 -2.87
N ALA A 145 29.37 14.75 -3.43
CA ALA A 145 29.01 15.33 -4.73
C ALA A 145 29.00 14.29 -5.86
N THR A 146 29.94 13.34 -5.85
CA THR A 146 29.99 12.26 -6.84
C THR A 146 28.82 11.29 -6.69
N TYR A 147 28.45 10.96 -5.45
CA TYR A 147 27.31 10.10 -5.18
C TYR A 147 25.98 10.77 -5.48
N GLU A 148 25.82 12.05 -5.17
CA GLU A 148 24.65 12.83 -5.57
C GLU A 148 24.50 12.84 -7.09
N ASP A 149 25.59 13.04 -7.84
CA ASP A 149 25.58 12.98 -9.30
C ASP A 149 25.22 11.58 -9.81
N HIS A 150 25.76 10.52 -9.20
CA HIS A 150 25.39 9.14 -9.57
C HIS A 150 23.92 8.85 -9.29
N ILE A 151 23.37 9.29 -8.16
CA ILE A 151 21.94 9.11 -7.83
C ILE A 151 21.10 9.91 -8.82
N ARG A 152 21.44 11.18 -9.08
CA ARG A 152 20.74 12.03 -10.04
C ARG A 152 20.71 11.40 -11.43
N ASN A 153 21.85 10.89 -11.89
CA ASN A 153 21.97 10.22 -13.18
C ASN A 153 21.18 8.91 -13.22
N TRP A 154 21.25 8.09 -12.17
CA TRP A 154 20.45 6.87 -12.05
C TRP A 154 18.95 7.18 -12.16
N ILE A 155 18.46 8.20 -11.43
CA ILE A 155 17.06 8.62 -11.49
C ILE A 155 16.70 9.09 -12.90
N ASN A 156 17.47 10.03 -13.47
CA ASN A 156 17.21 10.59 -14.80
C ASN A 156 17.29 9.52 -15.91
N ASN A 157 18.07 8.45 -15.72
CA ASN A 157 18.14 7.31 -16.64
C ASN A 157 17.04 6.25 -16.38
N GLY A 158 15.96 6.63 -15.69
CA GLY A 158 14.79 5.77 -15.48
C GLY A 158 14.83 4.92 -14.21
N ALA A 159 15.76 5.19 -13.28
CA ALA A 159 15.84 4.53 -11.98
C ALA A 159 15.79 2.99 -12.07
N LEU A 160 16.61 2.41 -12.95
CA LEU A 160 16.63 0.97 -13.21
C LEU A 160 16.96 0.16 -11.94
N ASP A 161 16.40 -1.03 -11.82
CA ASP A 161 16.69 -1.97 -10.74
C ASP A 161 18.12 -2.54 -10.81
N GLN A 162 18.47 -3.42 -9.89
CA GLN A 162 19.78 -4.08 -9.84
C GLN A 162 20.10 -4.96 -11.06
N PHE A 163 19.08 -5.32 -11.86
CA PHE A 163 19.21 -6.10 -13.09
C PHE A 163 19.15 -5.23 -14.35
N GLY A 164 18.98 -3.91 -14.21
CA GLY A 164 18.85 -2.99 -15.33
C GLY A 164 17.43 -2.90 -15.91
N SER A 165 16.42 -3.43 -15.19
CA SER A 165 15.02 -3.36 -15.61
C SER A 165 14.41 -2.02 -15.21
N ALA A 166 13.58 -1.45 -16.08
CA ALA A 166 12.85 -0.23 -15.76
C ALA A 166 11.71 -0.52 -14.75
N PRO A 167 11.50 0.37 -13.76
CA PRO A 167 10.33 0.29 -12.89
C PRO A 167 9.05 0.60 -13.66
N SER A 168 7.96 -0.03 -13.26
CA SER A 168 6.61 0.50 -13.51
C SER A 168 6.10 1.12 -12.21
N ALA A 169 5.19 2.08 -12.30
CA ALA A 169 4.49 2.61 -11.13
C ALA A 169 3.61 1.55 -10.45
N GLY A 170 3.46 0.37 -11.07
CA GLY A 170 2.30 -0.50 -10.89
C GLY A 170 1.08 0.14 -11.56
N ASN A 171 0.17 -0.69 -12.05
CA ASN A 171 -1.21 -0.28 -12.25
C ASN A 171 -1.98 -0.91 -11.08
N ARG A 172 -2.73 -0.13 -10.32
CA ARG A 172 -3.58 -0.68 -9.26
C ARG A 172 -4.81 -1.29 -9.90
N GLU A 173 -5.33 -2.33 -9.26
CA GLU A 173 -6.67 -2.82 -9.62
C GLU A 173 -7.69 -1.68 -9.53
N PRO A 174 -8.68 -1.61 -10.44
CA PRO A 174 -9.72 -0.60 -10.40
C PRO A 174 -10.41 -0.55 -9.03
N GLN A 175 -10.76 0.65 -8.58
CA GLN A 175 -11.41 0.87 -7.29
C GLN A 175 -12.79 1.48 -7.48
N MET A 176 -13.73 1.21 -6.56
CA MET A 176 -15.01 1.91 -6.55
C MET A 176 -14.86 3.34 -6.04
N LEU A 177 -15.65 4.24 -6.61
CA LEU A 177 -15.87 5.60 -6.11
C LEU A 177 -17.29 5.82 -5.57
N GLY A 178 -18.27 5.12 -6.12
CA GLY A 178 -19.65 5.23 -5.65
C GLY A 178 -20.64 4.40 -6.47
N VAL A 179 -21.85 4.30 -5.95
CA VAL A 179 -23.02 3.73 -6.63
C VAL A 179 -24.23 4.64 -6.40
N VAL A 180 -24.96 4.95 -7.47
CA VAL A 180 -26.26 5.65 -7.40
C VAL A 180 -27.27 4.92 -8.27
N ALA A 181 -28.56 5.12 -8.02
CA ALA A 181 -29.58 4.58 -8.90
C ALA A 181 -30.75 5.53 -9.08
N PHE A 182 -31.46 5.37 -10.19
CA PHE A 182 -32.59 6.18 -10.60
C PHE A 182 -33.77 5.28 -10.95
N ALA A 183 -34.98 5.68 -10.56
CA ALA A 183 -36.20 4.94 -10.85
C ALA A 183 -36.98 5.58 -12.00
N ASP A 184 -37.48 4.75 -12.91
CA ASP A 184 -38.49 5.08 -13.91
C ASP A 184 -38.17 6.34 -14.75
N GLY A 185 -36.88 6.53 -15.08
CA GLY A 185 -36.37 7.66 -15.88
C GLY A 185 -36.25 8.99 -15.12
N SER A 186 -36.40 8.98 -13.79
CA SER A 186 -36.14 10.13 -12.93
C SER A 186 -34.68 10.57 -12.99
N SER A 187 -34.42 11.87 -12.84
CA SER A 187 -33.06 12.43 -12.67
C SER A 187 -32.65 12.59 -11.20
N THR A 188 -33.53 12.23 -10.26
CA THR A 188 -33.26 12.29 -8.82
C THR A 188 -32.82 10.91 -8.35
N SER A 189 -31.63 10.83 -7.76
CA SER A 189 -31.11 9.58 -7.22
C SER A 189 -31.98 9.06 -6.07
N LEU A 190 -32.16 7.75 -6.02
CA LEU A 190 -32.87 7.09 -4.93
C LEU A 190 -32.13 7.26 -3.60
N PRO A 191 -32.86 7.35 -2.48
CA PRO A 191 -32.27 7.39 -1.16
C PRO A 191 -31.63 6.03 -0.82
N ARG A 192 -30.80 6.05 0.22
CA ARG A 192 -30.22 4.85 0.83
C ARG A 192 -30.77 4.68 2.24
N GLY A 193 -30.76 3.44 2.72
CA GLY A 193 -30.97 3.13 4.13
C GLY A 193 -29.91 3.81 5.01
N ALA A 194 -30.01 3.63 6.34
CA ALA A 194 -29.17 4.34 7.30
C ALA A 194 -27.67 4.41 6.92
N GLY A 195 -27.15 5.64 6.77
CA GLY A 195 -25.77 5.88 6.33
C GLY A 195 -25.56 5.55 4.86
N ASN A 196 -24.49 4.82 4.54
CA ASN A 196 -24.19 4.30 3.20
C ASN A 196 -24.75 2.88 3.02
N GLY A 197 -25.99 2.67 3.49
CA GLY A 197 -26.68 1.39 3.36
C GLY A 197 -27.18 1.10 1.94
N PRO A 198 -28.01 0.06 1.77
CA PRO A 198 -28.56 -0.32 0.48
C PRO A 198 -29.46 0.78 -0.11
N ILE A 199 -29.56 0.81 -1.43
CA ILE A 199 -30.50 1.69 -2.14
C ILE A 199 -31.94 1.27 -1.80
N GLU A 200 -32.77 2.24 -1.41
CA GLU A 200 -34.19 2.01 -1.14
C GLU A 200 -35.02 2.24 -2.41
N VAL A 201 -35.52 1.16 -2.98
CA VAL A 201 -36.29 1.16 -4.23
C VAL A 201 -37.78 1.11 -3.90
N PRO A 202 -38.57 2.14 -4.25
CA PRO A 202 -40.00 2.15 -3.98
C PRO A 202 -40.75 0.97 -4.63
N LEU A 203 -41.78 0.48 -3.96
CA LEU A 203 -42.63 -0.57 -4.52
C LEU A 203 -43.39 -0.02 -5.74
N GLY A 204 -43.40 -0.80 -6.81
CA GLY A 204 -44.00 -0.40 -8.09
C GLY A 204 -43.03 0.29 -9.06
N THR A 205 -41.76 0.48 -8.71
CA THR A 205 -40.72 0.82 -9.69
C THR A 205 -40.62 -0.27 -10.75
N GLN A 206 -40.74 0.13 -12.01
CA GLN A 206 -40.73 -0.77 -13.17
C GLN A 206 -39.37 -0.82 -13.86
N SER A 207 -38.55 0.22 -13.66
CA SER A 207 -37.20 0.34 -14.22
C SER A 207 -36.26 0.96 -13.20
N LEU A 208 -35.20 0.25 -12.84
CA LEU A 208 -34.12 0.71 -11.98
C LEU A 208 -32.84 0.84 -12.79
N GLU A 209 -32.35 2.06 -12.94
CA GLU A 209 -31.06 2.34 -13.58
C GLU A 209 -29.98 2.48 -12.50
N ILE A 210 -29.06 1.53 -12.42
CA ILE A 210 -27.95 1.53 -11.46
C ILE A 210 -26.71 2.05 -12.18
N TRP A 211 -26.03 3.02 -11.56
CA TRP A 211 -24.80 3.63 -12.04
C TRP A 211 -23.66 3.38 -11.06
N ILE A 212 -22.50 2.98 -11.59
CA ILE A 212 -21.27 2.73 -10.82
C ILE A 212 -20.16 3.66 -11.31
N ALA A 213 -19.47 4.27 -10.35
CA ALA A 213 -18.26 5.05 -10.56
C ALA A 213 -17.05 4.22 -10.12
N PHE A 214 -16.05 4.18 -10.99
CA PHE A 214 -14.75 3.56 -10.73
C PHE A 214 -13.64 4.59 -10.90
N GLU A 215 -12.49 4.30 -10.32
CA GLU A 215 -11.21 4.93 -10.60
C GLU A 215 -10.14 3.89 -10.87
N ASP A 216 -9.11 4.30 -11.61
CA ASP A 216 -7.94 3.53 -11.96
C ASP A 216 -6.79 4.53 -12.20
N ASP A 217 -5.57 4.18 -11.83
CA ASP A 217 -4.43 5.10 -11.86
C ASP A 217 -3.72 5.17 -13.23
N ASP A 218 -3.98 4.21 -14.14
CA ASP A 218 -3.36 4.20 -15.49
C ASP A 218 -4.38 4.05 -16.62
N THR A 219 -5.36 3.16 -16.48
CA THR A 219 -6.37 2.87 -17.49
C THR A 219 -7.54 3.84 -17.40
N PRO A 220 -7.83 4.64 -18.44
CA PRO A 220 -9.01 5.50 -18.43
C PRO A 220 -10.29 4.71 -18.16
N VAL A 221 -11.16 5.19 -17.27
CA VAL A 221 -12.40 4.49 -16.86
C VAL A 221 -13.28 4.07 -18.05
N SER A 222 -13.30 4.84 -19.13
CA SER A 222 -14.04 4.52 -20.37
C SER A 222 -13.41 3.39 -21.21
N GLN A 223 -12.21 2.95 -20.85
CA GLN A 223 -11.42 1.92 -21.51
C GLN A 223 -11.24 0.66 -20.64
N LEU A 224 -11.83 0.64 -19.43
CA LEU A 224 -11.90 -0.60 -18.64
C LEU A 224 -12.59 -1.69 -19.47
N GLY A 225 -11.99 -2.88 -19.48
CA GLY A 225 -12.52 -4.10 -20.06
C GLY A 225 -13.32 -4.91 -19.05
N VAL A 226 -13.92 -6.02 -19.52
CA VAL A 226 -14.79 -6.92 -18.73
C VAL A 226 -15.77 -6.11 -17.87
N ASN A 227 -16.79 -5.52 -18.47
CA ASN A 227 -17.73 -4.65 -17.75
C ASN A 227 -19.01 -5.44 -17.44
N GLU A 228 -19.00 -6.16 -16.33
CA GLU A 228 -20.06 -7.08 -15.96
C GLU A 228 -20.60 -6.82 -14.55
N ILE A 229 -21.84 -7.22 -14.31
CA ILE A 229 -22.50 -7.19 -13.01
C ILE A 229 -23.25 -8.50 -12.78
N GLN A 230 -23.23 -8.98 -11.55
CA GLN A 230 -24.00 -10.13 -11.08
C GLN A 230 -24.82 -9.72 -9.86
N PHE A 231 -26.02 -10.28 -9.73
CA PHE A 231 -26.92 -10.04 -8.61
C PHE A 231 -27.14 -11.31 -7.79
N SER A 232 -27.28 -11.18 -6.48
CA SER A 232 -27.56 -12.30 -5.57
C SER A 232 -28.35 -11.84 -4.35
N ASN A 233 -29.13 -12.74 -3.77
CA ASN A 233 -29.78 -12.52 -2.48
C ASN A 233 -28.89 -12.92 -1.31
N GLU A 234 -27.73 -13.53 -1.59
CA GLU A 234 -26.71 -13.92 -0.63
C GLU A 234 -25.48 -13.01 -0.78
N ILE A 235 -25.05 -12.40 0.32
CA ILE A 235 -24.02 -11.34 0.33
C ILE A 235 -22.64 -11.75 -0.26
N ASN A 236 -22.34 -13.05 -0.32
CA ASN A 236 -21.04 -13.57 -0.80
C ASN A 236 -21.18 -14.69 -1.83
N ASP A 237 -22.40 -15.11 -2.21
CA ASP A 237 -22.59 -16.23 -3.14
C ASP A 237 -23.22 -15.75 -4.44
N PHE A 238 -22.40 -15.69 -5.47
CA PHE A 238 -22.78 -15.31 -6.84
C PHE A 238 -22.51 -16.46 -7.82
N ALA A 239 -22.18 -17.66 -7.34
CA ALA A 239 -21.69 -18.74 -8.21
C ALA A 239 -22.73 -19.23 -9.23
N SER A 240 -24.02 -19.04 -8.91
CA SER A 240 -25.15 -19.37 -9.79
C SER A 240 -25.78 -18.15 -10.47
N SER A 241 -25.27 -16.94 -10.19
CA SER A 241 -25.80 -15.70 -10.73
C SER A 241 -25.28 -15.48 -12.16
N PRO A 242 -26.15 -15.19 -13.14
CA PRO A 242 -25.70 -14.82 -14.48
C PRO A 242 -24.93 -13.50 -14.46
N SER A 243 -23.89 -13.40 -15.28
CA SER A 243 -23.26 -12.11 -15.59
C SER A 243 -24.11 -11.34 -16.59
N GLU A 244 -24.31 -10.06 -16.33
CA GLU A 244 -24.95 -9.10 -17.21
C GLU A 244 -23.96 -8.00 -17.59
N SER A 245 -24.02 -7.52 -18.83
CA SER A 245 -23.10 -6.47 -19.29
C SER A 245 -23.52 -5.09 -18.79
N LEU A 246 -22.56 -4.34 -18.27
CA LEU A 246 -22.70 -2.92 -17.99
C LEU A 246 -22.54 -2.11 -19.29
N ASN A 247 -23.36 -1.09 -19.45
CA ASN A 247 -23.21 -0.07 -20.49
C ASN A 247 -22.17 0.96 -20.04
N ILE A 248 -21.27 1.36 -20.93
CA ILE A 248 -20.35 2.48 -20.70
C ILE A 248 -20.93 3.73 -21.37
N ALA A 249 -21.41 4.66 -20.57
CA ALA A 249 -22.01 5.89 -21.06
C ALA A 249 -20.95 6.85 -21.62
N SER A 250 -21.26 7.45 -22.77
CA SER A 250 -20.42 8.49 -23.38
C SER A 250 -20.37 9.76 -22.53
N GLN A 251 -21.50 10.12 -21.89
CA GLN A 251 -21.62 11.19 -20.92
C GLN A 251 -21.72 10.61 -19.51
N ALA A 252 -20.93 11.14 -18.58
CA ALA A 252 -20.96 10.71 -17.19
C ALA A 252 -22.10 11.41 -16.43
N VAL A 253 -22.70 10.71 -15.48
CA VAL A 253 -23.54 11.31 -14.44
C VAL A 253 -22.61 11.78 -13.31
N THR A 254 -22.81 13.00 -12.80
CA THR A 254 -22.08 13.49 -11.62
C THR A 254 -23.00 13.45 -10.42
N ALA A 255 -22.58 12.76 -9.36
CA ALA A 255 -23.32 12.66 -8.10
C ALA A 255 -22.34 12.44 -6.94
N GLU A 256 -22.85 12.52 -5.72
CA GLU A 256 -22.08 12.22 -4.51
C GLU A 256 -21.56 10.77 -4.54
N GLY A 257 -20.25 10.59 -4.29
CA GLY A 257 -19.60 9.30 -4.14
C GLY A 257 -19.73 8.74 -2.73
N TYR A 258 -19.10 7.62 -2.48
CA TYR A 258 -19.17 6.95 -1.17
C TYR A 258 -18.63 7.82 -0.01
N PHE A 259 -17.61 8.64 -0.27
CA PHE A 259 -16.98 9.52 0.74
C PHE A 259 -17.61 10.91 0.83
N GLY A 260 -18.67 11.19 0.07
CA GLY A 260 -19.37 12.48 0.09
C GLY A 260 -18.88 13.51 -0.94
N ASP A 261 -17.77 13.24 -1.62
CA ASP A 261 -17.29 14.09 -2.72
C ASP A 261 -18.00 13.76 -4.04
N PRO A 262 -18.26 14.74 -4.92
CA PRO A 262 -18.84 14.47 -6.23
C PRO A 262 -17.88 13.67 -7.13
N VAL A 263 -18.38 12.58 -7.70
CA VAL A 263 -17.63 11.68 -8.60
C VAL A 263 -18.36 11.46 -9.92
N SER A 264 -17.65 10.94 -10.93
CA SER A 264 -18.19 10.69 -12.28
C SER A 264 -18.57 9.23 -12.46
N TYR A 265 -19.85 8.99 -12.74
CA TYR A 265 -20.43 7.67 -12.99
C TYR A 265 -20.53 7.41 -14.49
N ARG A 266 -20.01 6.27 -14.95
CA ARG A 266 -19.99 5.91 -16.39
C ARG A 266 -20.52 4.52 -16.69
N HIS A 267 -20.50 3.61 -15.73
CA HIS A 267 -20.98 2.25 -15.94
C HIS A 267 -22.41 2.17 -15.46
N SER A 268 -23.32 1.64 -16.27
CA SER A 268 -24.71 1.52 -15.87
C SER A 268 -25.39 0.27 -16.39
N ILE A 269 -26.45 -0.14 -15.69
CA ILE A 269 -27.39 -1.16 -16.14
C ILE A 269 -28.81 -0.71 -15.81
N THR A 270 -29.76 -1.10 -16.65
CA THR A 270 -31.19 -0.91 -16.38
C THR A 270 -31.84 -2.27 -16.20
N ILE A 271 -32.47 -2.47 -15.05
CA ILE A 271 -33.13 -3.73 -14.67
C ILE A 271 -34.58 -3.49 -14.25
N ASP A 272 -35.38 -4.56 -14.25
CA ASP A 272 -36.65 -4.62 -13.52
C ASP A 272 -36.36 -5.11 -12.09
N PRO A 273 -36.44 -4.25 -11.05
CA PRO A 273 -36.04 -4.62 -9.69
C PRO A 273 -36.90 -5.74 -9.10
N ALA A 274 -38.10 -5.98 -9.62
CA ALA A 274 -38.96 -7.05 -9.14
C ALA A 274 -38.46 -8.46 -9.53
N GLN A 275 -37.53 -8.57 -10.48
CA GLN A 275 -36.92 -9.84 -10.87
C GLN A 275 -35.81 -10.30 -9.92
N TYR A 276 -35.27 -9.37 -9.12
CA TYR A 276 -34.07 -9.60 -8.31
C TYR A 276 -34.33 -9.54 -6.80
N ALA A 277 -35.36 -8.82 -6.35
CA ALA A 277 -35.74 -8.77 -4.93
C ALA A 277 -37.25 -8.75 -4.73
N ASN A 278 -37.73 -9.49 -3.72
CA ASN A 278 -39.07 -9.27 -3.18
C ASN A 278 -39.09 -8.09 -2.19
N LEU A 279 -40.28 -7.75 -1.69
CA LEU A 279 -40.45 -6.72 -0.67
C LEU A 279 -39.58 -7.03 0.56
N SER A 280 -38.77 -6.06 0.98
CA SER A 280 -37.86 -6.14 2.14
C SER A 280 -36.77 -7.22 2.04
N GLU A 281 -36.54 -7.79 0.87
CA GLU A 281 -35.35 -8.61 0.59
C GLU A 281 -34.22 -7.73 0.06
N PHE A 282 -32.98 -8.16 0.28
CA PHE A 282 -31.80 -7.52 -0.28
C PHE A 282 -31.41 -8.24 -1.57
N SER A 283 -31.10 -7.45 -2.60
CA SER A 283 -30.33 -7.90 -3.75
C SER A 283 -28.98 -7.22 -3.70
N TYR A 284 -27.95 -8.00 -3.38
CA TYR A 284 -26.56 -7.61 -3.46
C TYR A 284 -26.10 -7.72 -4.90
N PHE A 285 -25.18 -6.85 -5.30
CA PHE A 285 -24.56 -6.93 -6.61
C PHE A 285 -23.05 -6.79 -6.53
N ARG A 286 -22.39 -7.44 -7.47
CA ARG A 286 -20.94 -7.42 -7.64
C ARG A 286 -20.65 -7.08 -9.07
N THR A 287 -19.75 -6.14 -9.26
CA THR A 287 -19.22 -5.81 -10.58
C THR A 287 -17.90 -6.54 -10.80
N THR A 288 -17.63 -6.85 -12.05
CA THR A 288 -16.29 -7.22 -12.52
C THR A 288 -15.87 -6.15 -13.51
N VAL A 289 -14.64 -5.65 -13.36
CA VAL A 289 -13.98 -4.67 -14.24
C VAL A 289 -12.51 -5.06 -14.39
N GLN A 290 -11.91 -4.75 -15.53
CA GLN A 290 -10.52 -5.09 -15.81
C GLN A 290 -9.78 -3.91 -16.44
N ASP A 291 -8.60 -3.60 -15.91
CA ASP A 291 -7.68 -2.65 -16.52
C ASP A 291 -6.77 -3.34 -17.58
N ASN A 292 -5.75 -2.64 -18.05
CA ASN A 292 -4.83 -3.17 -19.08
C ASN A 292 -3.69 -4.08 -18.54
N ALA A 293 -3.51 -4.20 -17.23
CA ALA A 293 -2.32 -4.74 -16.58
C ALA A 293 -2.61 -5.82 -15.51
N ASN A 294 -3.79 -5.81 -14.92
CA ASN A 294 -4.25 -6.68 -13.86
C ASN A 294 -5.29 -7.70 -14.37
N PRO A 295 -5.46 -8.83 -13.67
CA PRO A 295 -6.61 -9.71 -13.90
C PRO A 295 -7.93 -8.98 -13.58
N PRO A 296 -9.08 -9.49 -14.07
CA PRO A 296 -10.38 -8.90 -13.73
C PRO A 296 -10.59 -8.79 -12.22
N SER A 297 -10.96 -7.60 -11.77
CA SER A 297 -11.18 -7.25 -10.38
C SER A 297 -12.66 -7.30 -10.04
N GLU A 298 -12.99 -7.96 -8.93
CA GLU A 298 -14.33 -8.02 -8.40
C GLU A 298 -14.58 -6.91 -7.37
N ILE A 299 -15.65 -6.15 -7.55
CA ILE A 299 -15.98 -4.99 -6.71
C ILE A 299 -17.48 -5.01 -6.36
N PRO A 300 -17.86 -5.23 -5.09
CA PRO A 300 -17.01 -5.72 -4.00
C PRO A 300 -16.59 -7.19 -4.21
N ASN A 301 -15.46 -7.58 -3.63
CA ASN A 301 -15.01 -8.98 -3.58
C ASN A 301 -15.35 -9.63 -2.23
N GLN A 302 -15.06 -10.93 -2.10
CA GLN A 302 -15.31 -11.69 -0.87
C GLN A 302 -14.59 -11.09 0.37
N GLY A 303 -13.41 -10.48 0.19
CA GLY A 303 -12.65 -9.84 1.26
C GLY A 303 -13.13 -8.44 1.67
N SER A 304 -14.06 -7.85 0.92
CA SER A 304 -14.59 -6.51 1.20
C SER A 304 -15.36 -6.47 2.52
N PHE A 305 -15.31 -5.32 3.20
CA PHE A 305 -16.06 -5.11 4.43
C PHE A 305 -17.57 -5.20 4.19
N GLN A 306 -18.31 -5.67 5.20
CA GLN A 306 -19.76 -5.85 5.11
C GLN A 306 -20.49 -4.56 4.70
N TYR A 307 -20.11 -3.40 5.25
CA TYR A 307 -20.75 -2.13 4.92
C TYR A 307 -20.55 -1.71 3.45
N ILE A 308 -19.45 -2.12 2.80
CA ILE A 308 -19.27 -1.89 1.36
C ILE A 308 -20.19 -2.82 0.56
N LYS A 309 -20.38 -4.06 1.01
CA LYS A 309 -21.30 -5.02 0.37
C LYS A 309 -22.75 -4.56 0.50
N GLU A 310 -23.13 -3.97 1.63
CA GLU A 310 -24.45 -3.35 1.83
C GLU A 310 -24.63 -2.09 0.96
N TYR A 311 -23.57 -1.31 0.75
CA TYR A 311 -23.59 -0.17 -0.18
C TYR A 311 -23.82 -0.63 -1.65
N PHE A 312 -23.31 -1.82 -1.99
CA PHE A 312 -23.55 -2.54 -3.25
C PHE A 312 -24.76 -3.47 -3.16
N ALA A 313 -25.85 -2.96 -2.62
CA ALA A 313 -27.13 -3.65 -2.60
C ALA A 313 -28.29 -2.69 -2.78
N PHE A 314 -29.45 -3.24 -3.12
CA PHE A 314 -30.71 -2.54 -3.04
C PHE A 314 -31.76 -3.40 -2.33
N THR A 315 -32.78 -2.74 -1.79
CA THR A 315 -33.95 -3.40 -1.21
C THR A 315 -35.21 -2.68 -1.66
N ARG A 316 -36.32 -3.42 -1.75
CA ARG A 316 -37.60 -2.85 -2.13
C ARG A 316 -38.38 -2.44 -0.89
N VAL A 317 -38.82 -1.18 -0.85
CA VAL A 317 -39.52 -0.57 0.29
C VAL A 317 -40.96 -0.18 -0.10
N PRO A 318 -41.91 -0.18 0.85
CA PRO A 318 -43.31 0.16 0.59
C PRO A 318 -43.56 1.54 -0.02
#